data_AF-A0A077FBL7-F1
#
_entry.id   AF-A0A077FBL7-F1
#
_cell.length_a   1.000
_cell.length_b   1.000
_cell.length_c   1.000
_cell.angle_alpha   90.00
_cell.angle_beta   90.00
_cell.angle_gamma   90.00
#
_symmetry.space_group_name_H-M   'P 1'
#
loop_
_entity.id
_entity.type
_entity.pdbx_description
1 polymer ?
#
loop_
_entity_poly.entity_id
_entity_poly.type
_entity_poly.pdbx_seq_one_letter_code
_entity_poly.pdbx_strand_id
1 'polypeptide(L)' 'MKTLREKIIDYMQRSEQSTRGWFCTWWFKFHVVGVSGTPEIRRELERMQRDGLVESDREQTNNTKWRLIKATQEAQP' A
#
# COMPACT_ATOMS: atom_id res chain seq x y z
N MET A 1 19.15 -3.19 3.31
CA MET A 1 18.18 -2.49 4.19
C MET A 1 16.95 -2.21 3.35
N LYS A 2 15.74 -2.61 3.75
CA LYS A 2 14.55 -2.42 2.91
C LYS A 2 14.14 -0.95 2.85
N THR A 3 13.81 -0.47 1.66
CA THR A 3 13.20 0.83 1.40
C THR A 3 11.79 0.91 1.99
N LEU A 4 11.24 2.11 2.12
CA LEU A 4 9.85 2.31 2.56
C LEU A 4 8.87 1.55 1.66
N ARG A 5 9.07 1.64 0.34
CA ARG A 5 8.28 0.94 -0.67
C ARG A 5 8.28 -0.57 -0.47
N GLU A 6 9.46 -1.17 -0.35
CA GLU A 6 9.57 -2.63 -0.14
C GLU A 6 8.87 -3.06 1.15
N LYS A 7 9.00 -2.30 2.24
CA LYS A 7 8.31 -2.60 3.49
C LYS A 7 6.78 -2.50 3.36
N ILE A 8 6.27 -1.52 2.61
CA ILE A 8 4.83 -1.37 2.33
C ILE A 8 4.33 -2.57 1.53
N ILE A 9 5.05 -2.96 0.47
CA ILE A 9 4.71 -4.11 -0.38
C ILE A 9 4.71 -5.40 0.45
N ASP A 10 5.77 -5.65 1.23
CA ASP A 10 5.86 -6.82 2.12
C ASP A 10 4.67 -6.89 3.08
N TYR A 11 4.30 -5.77 3.68
CA TYR A 11 3.17 -5.71 4.60
C TYR A 11 1.84 -6.04 3.89
N MET A 12 1.60 -5.46 2.71
CA MET A 12 0.38 -5.70 1.95
C MET A 12 0.30 -7.13 1.39
N GLN A 13 1.43 -7.77 1.08
CA GLN A 13 1.50 -9.15 0.60
C GLN A 13 1.27 -10.19 1.71
N ARG A 14 1.75 -9.92 2.93
CA ARG A 14 1.71 -10.87 4.05
C ARG A 14 0.41 -10.82 4.86
N SER A 15 -0.33 -9.72 4.76
CA SER A 15 -1.43 -9.46 5.70
C SER A 15 -2.75 -10.09 5.24
N GLU A 16 -3.16 -11.14 5.95
CA GLU A 16 -4.51 -11.72 5.90
C GLU A 16 -5.59 -10.76 6.46
N GLN A 17 -5.19 -9.66 7.11
CA GLN A 17 -6.09 -8.73 7.80
C GLN A 17 -6.84 -7.78 6.85
N SER A 18 -6.54 -7.79 5.56
CA SER A 18 -7.23 -6.92 4.59
C SER A 18 -8.53 -7.55 4.09
N THR A 19 -9.65 -6.84 4.25
CA THR A 19 -10.89 -7.23 3.57
C THR A 19 -10.71 -6.98 2.07
N ARG A 20 -10.68 -8.05 1.27
CA ARG A 20 -10.53 -8.00 -0.20
C ARG A 20 -9.24 -7.31 -0.69
N GLY A 21 -8.18 -7.28 0.11
CA GLY A 21 -6.90 -6.65 -0.27
C GLY A 21 -6.80 -5.15 0.00
N TRP A 22 -7.78 -4.53 0.66
CA TRP A 22 -7.77 -3.10 0.97
C TRP A 22 -7.17 -2.78 2.34
N PHE A 23 -6.32 -1.76 2.38
CA PHE A 23 -5.56 -1.34 3.56
C PHE A 23 -5.81 0.13 3.87
N CYS A 24 -6.15 0.45 5.11
CA CYS A 24 -6.28 1.85 5.54
C CYS A 24 -4.90 2.49 5.72
N THR A 25 -4.76 3.78 5.38
CA THR A 25 -3.48 4.51 5.49
C THR A 25 -2.85 4.42 6.90
N TRP A 26 -3.65 4.40 7.96
CA TRP A 26 -3.14 4.35 9.33
C TRP A 26 -2.56 2.97 9.70
N TRP A 27 -3.01 1.86 9.10
CA TRP A 27 -2.47 0.54 9.42
C TRP A 27 -0.95 0.45 9.18
N PHE A 28 -0.48 1.05 8.09
CA PHE A 28 0.94 1.10 7.77
C PHE A 28 1.80 1.75 8.86
N LYS A 29 1.30 2.76 9.58
CA LYS A 29 2.05 3.40 10.68
C LYS A 29 2.41 2.42 11.79
N PHE A 30 1.55 1.44 12.06
CA PHE A 30 1.74 0.49 13.16
C PHE A 30 2.55 -0.75 12.73
N HIS A 31 2.58 -1.07 11.45
CA HIS A 31 3.18 -2.30 10.95
C HIS A 31 4.45 -2.10 10.11
N VAL A 32 4.66 -0.91 9.53
CA VAL A 32 5.87 -0.58 8.78
C VAL A 32 6.88 0.04 9.75
N VAL A 33 7.86 -0.74 10.18
CA VAL A 33 8.86 -0.31 11.17
C VAL A 33 9.89 0.65 10.56
N GLY A 34 10.29 1.68 11.32
CA GLY A 34 11.38 2.59 10.99
C GLY A 34 11.01 3.67 9.97
N VAL A 35 9.80 4.20 10.07
CA VAL A 35 9.27 5.32 9.27
C VAL A 35 8.90 6.47 10.18
N SER A 36 9.11 7.70 9.72
CA SER A 36 8.98 8.89 10.57
C SER A 36 7.52 9.30 10.80
N GLY A 37 6.56 8.76 10.04
CA GLY A 37 5.13 8.88 10.35
C GLY A 37 4.19 8.72 9.16
N THR A 38 2.88 8.87 9.43
CA THR A 38 1.80 8.75 8.44
C THR A 38 1.98 9.63 7.19
N PRO A 39 2.48 10.89 7.27
CA PRO A 39 2.66 11.72 6.07
C PRO A 39 3.67 11.14 5.07
N GLU A 40 4.74 10.53 5.56
CA GLU A 40 5.77 9.90 4.71
C GLU A 40 5.22 8.68 3.99
N ILE A 41 4.50 7.83 4.74
CA ILE A 41 3.79 6.66 4.19
C ILE A 41 2.79 7.08 3.13
N ARG A 42 1.97 8.11 3.39
CA ARG A 42 0.99 8.60 2.42
C ARG A 42 1.66 9.08 1.14
N ARG A 43 2.74 9.86 1.26
CA ARG A 43 3.51 10.34 0.10
C ARG A 43 4.07 9.17 -0.72
N GLU A 44 4.54 8.11 -0.07
CA GLU A 44 5.03 6.93 -0.78
C GLU A 44 3.89 6.15 -1.45
N LEU A 45 2.75 5.97 -0.80
CA LEU A 45 1.57 5.34 -1.40
C LEU A 45 1.05 6.13 -2.62
N GLU A 46 1.06 7.46 -2.56
CA GLU A 46 0.73 8.32 -3.70
C GLU A 46 1.74 8.22 -4.85
N ARG A 47 3.03 8.02 -4.55
CA ARG A 47 4.05 7.71 -5.58
C ARG A 47 3.80 6.34 -6.19
N MET A 48 3.60 5.32 -5.35
CA MET A 48 3.29 3.96 -5.79
C MET A 48 2.02 3.91 -6.66
N GLN A 49 1.02 4.74 -6.37
CA GLN A 49 -0.17 4.88 -7.22
C GLN A 49 0.19 5.47 -8.59
N ARG A 50 1.01 6.53 -8.62
CA ARG A 50 1.50 7.12 -9.88
C ARG A 50 2.35 6.13 -10.69
N ASP A 51 3.07 5.25 -10.01
CA ASP A 51 3.90 4.20 -10.61
C ASP A 51 3.08 2.95 -11.01
N GLY A 52 1.76 2.93 -10.80
CA GLY A 52 0.91 1.79 -11.16
C GLY A 52 1.06 0.55 -10.27
N LEU A 53 1.60 0.70 -9.07
CA LEU A 53 1.82 -0.41 -8.12
C LEU A 53 0.64 -0.62 -7.16
N VAL A 54 -0.09 0.45 -6.84
CA VAL A 54 -1.27 0.41 -5.98
C VAL A 54 -2.41 1.20 -6.59
N GLU A 55 -3.63 0.83 -6.24
CA GLU A 55 -4.82 1.64 -6.47
C GLU A 55 -5.36 2.20 -5.15
N SER A 56 -6.11 3.30 -5.23
CA SER A 56 -6.73 3.94 -4.07
C SER A 56 -8.24 4.00 -4.20
N ASP A 57 -8.92 3.73 -3.08
CA ASP A 57 -10.34 3.97 -2.86
C ASP A 57 -10.48 5.16 -1.89
N ARG A 58 -11.21 6.18 -2.33
CA ARG A 58 -11.44 7.45 -1.62
C ARG A 58 -12.93 7.68 -1.32
N GLU A 59 -13.75 6.64 -1.31
CA GLU A 59 -15.18 6.73 -0.95
C GLU A 59 -15.40 7.37 0.44
N GLN A 60 -14.46 7.17 1.37
CA GLN A 60 -14.46 7.83 2.67
C GLN A 60 -13.57 9.07 2.64
N THR A 61 -14.15 10.26 2.85
CA THR A 61 -13.45 11.56 2.82
C THR A 61 -12.23 11.61 3.75
N ASN A 62 -12.27 10.90 4.87
CA ASN A 62 -11.20 10.89 5.88
C ASN A 62 -10.30 9.64 5.82
N ASN A 63 -10.57 8.69 4.92
CA ASN A 63 -9.84 7.42 4.87
C ASN A 63 -9.64 6.94 3.44
N THR A 64 -8.42 7.12 2.92
CA THR A 64 -7.99 6.45 1.70
C THR A 64 -7.59 5.02 2.02
N LYS A 65 -8.24 4.08 1.33
CA LYS A 65 -7.84 2.68 1.28
C LYS A 65 -6.91 2.46 0.09
N TRP A 66 -5.99 1.52 0.26
CA TRP A 66 -4.98 1.20 -0.72
C TRP A 66 -4.97 -0.30 -0.98
N ARG A 67 -4.76 -0.72 -2.23
CA ARG A 67 -4.62 -2.13 -2.59
C ARG A 67 -3.47 -2.27 -3.57
N LEU A 68 -2.67 -3.33 -3.42
CA LEU A 68 -1.68 -3.69 -4.44
C LEU A 68 -2.42 -4.06 -5.72
N ILE A 69 -2.02 -3.46 -6.83
CA ILE A 69 -2.43 -3.94 -8.14
C ILE A 69 -1.73 -5.29 -8.28
N LYS A 70 -2.52 -6.38 -8.24
CA LYS A 70 -1.98 -7.68 -8.66
C LYS A 70 -1.58 -7.48 -10.10
N ALA A 71 -0.28 -7.62 -10.39
CA ALA A 71 0.14 -7.81 -11.76
C ALA A 71 -0.70 -8.98 -12.27
N THR A 72 -1.70 -8.69 -13.11
CA THR A 72 -2.23 -9.68 -14.02
C THR A 72 -0.96 -10.20 -14.69
N GLN A 73 -0.60 -11.46 -14.43
CA GLN A 73 0.41 -12.11 -15.23
C GLN A 73 -0.16 -12.06 -16.64
N GLU A 74 0.23 -11.04 -17.40
CA GLU A 74 -0.03 -11.01 -18.82
C GLU A 74 0.65 -12.26 -19.34
N ALA A 75 -0.19 -13.22 -19.71
CA ALA A 75 0.19 -14.41 -20.42
C ALA A 75 0.97 -13.95 -21.65
N GLN A 76 2.28 -14.19 -21.63
CA GLN A 76 3.05 -14.24 -22.87
C GLN A 76 2.88 -15.65 -23.43
N PRO A 77 2.21 -15.84 -24.58
CA PRO A 77 2.37 -17.04 -25.38
C PRO A 77 3.77 -17.14 -25.99
#